data_AF-A0A955T0U9-F1
#
_entry.id   AF-A0A955T0U9-F1
#
_cell.length_a   1.000
_cell.length_b   1.000
_cell.length_c   1.000
_cell.angle_alpha   90.00
_cell.angle_beta   90.00
_cell.angle_gamma   90.00
#
_symmetry.space_group_name_H-M   'P 1'
#
loop_
_entity.id
_entity.type
_entity.pdbx_description
1 polymer ?
#
loop_
_entity_poly.entity_id
_entity_poly.type
_entity_poly.pdbx_seq_one_letter_code
_entity_poly.pdbx_strand_id
1 'polypeptide(L)'
;MGLKTTLSILRFEFHALGAGIIAALLMAGMFYLFGNSEQDFAVLVSFAVLVFLVSLVRIDLGLAILIIGMLFSPEAIVGQAHRRIVTIRAEDLLIVALMAAWVVRSVLLGMAVRSTPLNVPILLFVIAAGISTLGGIALPYFVDPVEAAFYVGKLIEFFAVYFFAVHFIEDEKRLHLFLGLFLLVGAAVSLYGLSQVGEVRRITAPFEGSVPEPNTFGGYLMTVIGLCIPFAVFTPYASLRFLLLAIAGIAFTALLYTLSRASFIALVGMFIVLGMLTKSRMMWLAFFIFLLVHRVIL
;
A
#
# COMPACT_ATOMS: atom_id res chain seq x y z
N MET A 1 -37.47 -4.93 13.07
CA MET A 1 -36.37 -3.99 13.39
C MET A 1 -35.14 -4.11 12.48
N GLY A 2 -35.08 -5.07 11.52
CA GLY A 2 -33.88 -5.30 10.68
C GLY A 2 -33.80 -4.53 9.35
N LEU A 3 -34.91 -4.15 8.71
CA LEU A 3 -34.84 -3.56 7.36
C LEU A 3 -34.36 -2.09 7.34
N LYS A 4 -34.76 -1.27 8.33
CA LYS A 4 -34.37 0.15 8.41
C LYS A 4 -32.87 0.32 8.71
N THR A 5 -32.28 -0.59 9.47
CA THR A 5 -30.85 -0.59 9.80
C THR A 5 -30.01 -1.05 8.63
N THR A 6 -30.44 -2.07 7.88
CA THR A 6 -29.75 -2.51 6.66
C THR A 6 -29.82 -1.45 5.55
N LEU A 7 -30.96 -0.75 5.41
CA LEU A 7 -31.12 0.35 4.45
C LEU A 7 -30.37 1.63 4.83
N SER A 8 -30.20 1.93 6.13
CA SER A 8 -29.36 3.07 6.56
C SER A 8 -27.88 2.77 6.40
N ILE A 9 -27.45 1.53 6.62
CA ILE A 9 -26.08 1.06 6.38
C ILE A 9 -25.77 1.07 4.88
N LEU A 10 -26.67 0.57 4.02
CA LEU A 10 -26.50 0.64 2.56
C LEU A 10 -26.48 2.08 2.04
N ARG A 11 -27.33 2.98 2.56
CA ARG A 11 -27.27 4.41 2.19
C ARG A 11 -25.95 5.04 2.61
N PHE A 12 -25.42 4.70 3.78
CA PHE A 12 -24.15 5.23 4.27
C PHE A 12 -22.93 4.73 3.46
N GLU A 13 -22.93 3.46 3.08
CA GLU A 13 -21.92 2.87 2.21
C GLU A 13 -21.98 3.44 0.78
N PHE A 14 -23.18 3.73 0.24
CA PHE A 14 -23.35 4.39 -1.06
C PHE A 14 -22.82 5.84 -1.08
N HIS A 15 -22.91 6.58 0.03
CA HIS A 15 -22.36 7.94 0.10
C HIS A 15 -20.84 7.93 0.25
N ALA A 16 -20.29 6.92 0.93
CA ALA A 16 -18.83 6.74 1.06
C ALA A 16 -18.18 6.23 -0.23
N LEU A 17 -18.80 5.27 -0.92
CA LEU A 17 -18.42 4.83 -2.27
C LEU A 17 -18.62 5.95 -3.28
N GLY A 18 -19.72 6.69 -3.20
CA GLY A 18 -19.97 7.85 -4.06
C GLY A 18 -18.91 8.94 -3.91
N ALA A 19 -18.53 9.28 -2.67
CA ALA A 19 -17.46 10.24 -2.41
C ALA A 19 -16.09 9.72 -2.87
N GLY A 20 -15.80 8.43 -2.67
CA GLY A 20 -14.55 7.80 -3.15
C GLY A 20 -14.47 7.72 -4.67
N ILE A 21 -15.57 7.43 -5.36
CA ILE A 21 -15.67 7.40 -6.83
C ILE A 21 -15.58 8.83 -7.38
N ILE A 22 -16.23 9.82 -6.76
CA ILE A 22 -16.10 11.22 -7.16
C ILE A 22 -14.66 11.70 -6.95
N ALA A 23 -14.01 11.37 -5.83
CA ALA A 23 -12.60 11.70 -5.60
C ALA A 23 -11.68 11.02 -6.61
N ALA A 24 -11.92 9.75 -6.95
CA ALA A 24 -11.16 9.02 -7.95
C ALA A 24 -11.37 9.55 -9.37
N LEU A 25 -12.60 9.95 -9.74
CA LEU A 25 -12.91 10.58 -11.02
C LEU A 25 -12.36 12.00 -11.11
N LEU A 26 -12.35 12.75 -10.01
CA LEU A 26 -11.67 14.05 -9.93
C LEU A 26 -10.15 13.89 -10.03
N MET A 27 -9.56 12.87 -9.40
CA MET A 27 -8.13 12.53 -9.57
C MET A 27 -7.80 12.18 -11.03
N ALA A 28 -8.59 11.31 -11.66
CA ALA A 28 -8.39 10.91 -13.05
C ALA A 28 -8.60 12.09 -14.02
N GLY A 29 -9.60 12.94 -13.77
CA GLY A 29 -9.90 14.12 -14.58
C GLY A 29 -8.86 15.24 -14.45
N MET A 30 -8.35 15.49 -13.24
CA MET A 30 -7.31 16.50 -13.03
C MET A 30 -5.95 16.05 -13.58
N PHE A 31 -5.64 14.76 -13.49
CA PHE A 31 -4.43 14.19 -14.08
C PHE A 31 -4.45 14.24 -15.61
N TYR A 32 -5.61 13.99 -16.24
CA TYR A 32 -5.78 14.08 -17.70
C TYR A 32 -5.68 15.52 -18.23
N LEU A 33 -6.07 16.51 -17.43
CA LEU A 33 -6.13 17.91 -17.87
C LEU A 33 -4.82 18.69 -17.72
N PHE A 34 -3.89 18.27 -16.86
CA PHE A 34 -2.77 19.13 -16.43
C PHE A 34 -1.39 18.49 -16.42
N GLY A 35 -1.19 17.34 -17.07
CA GLY A 35 0.13 16.76 -17.23
C GLY A 35 1.06 17.61 -18.09
N ASN A 36 1.78 18.57 -17.48
CA ASN A 36 3.15 19.00 -17.80
C ASN A 36 3.58 20.28 -17.01
N SER A 37 4.53 20.12 -16.07
CA SER A 37 5.47 21.11 -15.49
C SER A 37 4.96 22.23 -14.55
N GLU A 38 5.76 22.49 -13.49
CA GLU A 38 5.66 23.46 -12.35
C GLU A 38 4.32 23.55 -11.58
N GLN A 39 3.19 23.28 -12.22
CA GLN A 39 1.86 23.24 -11.61
C GLN A 39 1.63 21.96 -10.78
N ASP A 40 2.46 20.94 -10.95
CA ASP A 40 2.35 19.65 -10.26
C ASP A 40 2.45 19.78 -8.73
N PHE A 41 3.32 20.65 -8.22
CA PHE A 41 3.49 20.82 -6.77
C PHE A 41 2.30 21.52 -6.12
N ALA A 42 1.75 22.56 -6.75
CA ALA A 42 0.58 23.27 -6.23
C ALA A 42 -0.66 22.37 -6.23
N VAL A 43 -0.82 21.52 -7.25
CA VAL A 43 -1.89 20.53 -7.34
C VAL A 43 -1.70 19.44 -6.27
N LEU A 44 -0.48 18.92 -6.09
CA LEU A 44 -0.15 17.93 -5.06
C LEU A 44 -0.44 18.46 -3.65
N VAL A 45 -0.05 19.71 -3.36
CA VAL A 45 -0.32 20.36 -2.08
C VAL A 45 -1.81 20.61 -1.88
N SER A 46 -2.51 21.08 -2.91
CA SER A 46 -3.97 21.30 -2.83
C SER A 46 -4.72 19.98 -2.59
N PHE A 47 -4.28 18.89 -3.23
CA PHE A 47 -4.78 17.55 -3.00
C PHE A 47 -4.50 17.08 -1.57
N ALA A 48 -3.25 17.21 -1.09
CA ALA A 48 -2.88 16.84 0.27
C ALA A 48 -3.71 17.61 1.31
N VAL A 49 -3.97 18.91 1.09
CA VAL A 49 -4.84 19.73 1.94
C VAL A 49 -6.29 19.26 1.89
N LEU A 50 -6.83 18.96 0.70
CA LEU A 50 -8.19 18.45 0.58
C LEU A 50 -8.36 17.12 1.31
N VAL A 51 -7.41 16.19 1.15
CA VAL A 51 -7.46 14.91 1.86
C VAL A 51 -7.21 15.07 3.36
N PHE A 52 -6.35 16.01 3.78
CA PHE A 52 -6.21 16.40 5.18
C PHE A 52 -7.55 16.86 5.77
N LEU A 53 -8.28 17.74 5.07
CA LEU A 53 -9.59 18.21 5.51
C LEU A 53 -10.63 17.09 5.55
N VAL A 54 -10.67 16.23 4.54
CA VAL A 54 -11.58 15.07 4.50
C VAL A 54 -11.26 14.08 5.63
N SER A 55 -9.98 13.83 5.89
CA SER A 55 -9.54 12.90 6.92
C SER A 55 -9.75 13.43 8.34
N LEU A 56 -9.64 14.74 8.56
CA LEU A 56 -10.04 15.39 9.82
C LEU A 56 -11.51 15.11 10.15
N VAL A 57 -12.39 15.10 9.13
CA VAL A 57 -13.82 14.81 9.32
C VAL A 57 -14.06 13.31 9.46
N ARG A 58 -13.40 12.48 8.64
CA ARG A 58 -13.57 11.00 8.63
C ARG A 58 -12.25 10.28 8.37
N ILE A 59 -11.61 9.83 9.43
CA ILE A 59 -10.30 9.16 9.32
C ILE A 59 -10.40 7.80 8.59
N ASP A 60 -11.54 7.12 8.66
CA ASP A 60 -11.81 5.89 7.89
C ASP A 60 -11.67 6.11 6.38
N LEU A 61 -12.10 7.29 5.88
CA LEU A 61 -11.94 7.65 4.47
C LEU A 61 -10.48 7.97 4.15
N GLY A 62 -9.76 8.59 5.08
CA GLY A 62 -8.32 8.84 4.95
C GLY A 62 -7.53 7.57 4.73
N LEU A 63 -7.82 6.50 5.49
CA LEU A 63 -7.22 5.19 5.29
C LEU A 63 -7.59 4.52 3.97
N ALA A 64 -8.84 4.66 3.53
CA ALA A 64 -9.26 4.12 2.25
C ALA A 64 -8.54 4.82 1.08
N ILE A 65 -8.44 6.14 1.15
CA ILE A 65 -7.67 6.95 0.18
C ILE A 65 -6.20 6.58 0.24
N LEU A 66 -5.64 6.32 1.43
CA LEU A 66 -4.25 5.87 1.57
C LEU A 66 -3.98 4.54 0.87
N ILE A 67 -4.88 3.54 1.01
CA ILE A 67 -4.73 2.24 0.34
C ILE A 67 -4.78 2.39 -1.19
N ILE A 68 -5.64 3.27 -1.70
CA ILE A 68 -5.70 3.57 -3.14
C ILE A 68 -4.44 4.32 -3.57
N GLY A 69 -4.00 5.29 -2.77
CA GLY A 69 -2.85 6.15 -3.02
C GLY A 69 -1.52 5.39 -3.04
N MET A 70 -1.37 4.32 -2.24
CA MET A 70 -0.07 3.62 -2.10
C MET A 70 0.58 3.18 -3.43
N LEU A 71 -0.21 2.85 -4.46
CA LEU A 71 0.33 2.50 -5.79
C LEU A 71 -0.11 3.45 -6.89
N PHE A 72 -1.13 4.28 -6.68
CA PHE A 72 -1.60 5.23 -7.68
C PHE A 72 -1.12 6.67 -7.45
N SER A 73 -0.30 6.88 -6.44
CA SER A 73 0.20 8.20 -6.08
C SER A 73 1.38 8.60 -6.96
N PRO A 74 1.36 9.83 -7.51
CA PRO A 74 2.47 10.35 -8.26
C PRO A 74 3.68 10.64 -7.36
N GLU A 75 4.87 10.34 -7.90
CA GLU A 75 6.13 10.70 -7.28
C GLU A 75 6.65 12.03 -7.82
N ALA A 76 7.00 12.97 -6.94
CA ALA A 76 7.72 14.18 -7.29
C ALA A 76 9.18 14.06 -6.87
N ILE A 77 10.11 14.34 -7.79
CA ILE A 77 11.53 14.43 -7.48
C ILE A 77 11.78 15.80 -6.85
N VAL A 78 12.12 15.83 -5.57
CA VAL A 78 12.33 17.08 -4.82
C VAL A 78 13.81 17.47 -4.76
N GLY A 79 14.71 16.49 -4.92
CA GLY A 79 16.14 16.77 -5.04
C GLY A 79 16.96 15.54 -5.43
N GLN A 80 18.21 15.80 -5.83
CA GLN A 80 19.24 14.79 -6.02
C GLN A 80 20.37 15.06 -5.02
N ALA A 81 20.60 14.13 -4.08
CA ALA A 81 21.71 14.21 -3.14
C ALA A 81 22.74 13.14 -3.52
N HIS A 82 23.96 13.57 -3.89
CA HIS A 82 25.17 12.79 -4.22
C HIS A 82 25.00 11.44 -4.96
N ARG A 83 24.38 10.42 -4.36
CA ARG A 83 24.21 9.07 -4.93
C ARG A 83 22.75 8.58 -4.98
N ARG A 84 21.78 9.32 -4.43
CA ARG A 84 20.38 8.87 -4.37
C ARG A 84 19.40 10.03 -4.57
N ILE A 85 18.34 9.73 -5.31
CA ILE A 85 17.27 10.69 -5.60
C ILE A 85 16.32 10.70 -4.40
N VAL A 86 16.03 11.89 -3.87
CA VAL A 86 15.03 12.05 -2.83
C VAL A 86 13.70 12.34 -3.51
N THR A 87 12.79 11.38 -3.42
CA THR A 87 11.43 11.47 -3.97
C THR A 87 10.43 11.63 -2.84
N ILE A 88 9.50 12.56 -3.03
CA ILE A 88 8.33 12.73 -2.16
C ILE A 88 7.13 12.28 -2.96
N ARG A 89 6.35 11.38 -2.38
CA ARG A 89 5.12 10.91 -3.01
C ARG A 89 3.90 11.61 -2.43
N ALA A 90 2.80 11.64 -3.17
CA ALA A 90 1.55 12.20 -2.65
C ALA A 90 1.07 11.45 -1.40
N GLU A 91 1.32 10.14 -1.29
CA GLU A 91 0.95 9.38 -0.09
C GLU A 91 1.80 9.75 1.14
N ASP A 92 3.05 10.16 0.97
CA ASP A 92 3.92 10.60 2.08
C ASP A 92 3.27 11.83 2.77
N LEU A 93 2.84 12.81 1.97
CA LEU A 93 2.12 14.00 2.46
C LEU A 93 0.78 13.63 3.12
N LEU A 94 0.07 12.66 2.56
CA LEU A 94 -1.17 12.16 3.12
C LEU A 94 -0.96 11.52 4.50
N ILE A 95 0.09 10.72 4.67
CA ILE A 95 0.42 10.10 5.96
C ILE A 95 0.74 11.18 7.00
N VAL A 96 1.55 12.19 6.65
CA VAL A 96 1.86 13.31 7.54
C VAL A 96 0.60 14.08 7.94
N ALA A 97 -0.27 14.36 6.97
CA ALA A 97 -1.57 14.98 7.20
C ALA A 97 -2.45 14.15 8.16
N LEU A 98 -2.55 12.84 7.94
CA LEU A 98 -3.29 11.92 8.81
C LEU A 98 -2.69 11.86 10.22
N MET A 99 -1.36 11.89 10.33
CA MET A 99 -0.67 11.91 11.62
C MET A 99 -1.03 13.17 12.41
N ALA A 100 -0.91 14.34 11.76
CA ALA A 100 -1.26 15.61 12.39
C ALA A 100 -2.73 15.65 12.82
N ALA A 101 -3.65 15.22 11.94
CA ALA A 101 -5.07 15.13 12.23
C ALA A 101 -5.37 14.23 13.44
N TRP A 102 -4.74 13.05 13.48
CA TRP A 102 -4.90 12.10 14.58
C TRP A 102 -4.31 12.62 15.89
N VAL A 103 -3.14 13.28 15.88
CA VAL A 103 -2.54 13.87 17.08
C VAL A 103 -3.44 14.96 17.65
N VAL A 104 -3.91 15.90 16.82
CA VAL A 104 -4.85 16.96 17.25
C VAL A 104 -6.09 16.35 17.87
N ARG A 105 -6.70 15.36 17.22
CA ARG A 105 -7.89 14.67 17.74
C ARG A 105 -7.61 13.94 19.05
N SER A 106 -6.44 13.32 19.18
CA SER A 106 -6.03 12.59 20.39
C SER A 106 -5.86 13.53 21.57
N VAL A 107 -5.27 14.71 21.36
CA VAL A 107 -5.14 15.74 22.40
C VAL A 107 -6.51 16.32 22.78
N LEU A 108 -7.36 16.66 21.80
CA LEU A 108 -8.68 17.25 22.05
C LEU A 108 -9.66 16.28 22.71
N LEU A 109 -9.61 15.00 22.37
CA LEU A 109 -10.51 13.96 22.87
C LEU A 109 -9.90 13.11 24.00
N GLY A 110 -8.66 13.37 24.40
CA GLY A 110 -7.95 12.59 25.42
C GLY A 110 -7.72 11.12 25.03
N MET A 111 -7.60 10.81 23.73
CA MET A 111 -7.37 9.44 23.27
C MET A 111 -5.90 9.07 23.45
N ALA A 112 -5.64 7.99 24.19
CA ALA A 112 -4.29 7.43 24.29
C ALA A 112 -3.94 6.59 23.05
N VAL A 113 -2.64 6.51 22.75
CA VAL A 113 -2.12 5.56 21.75
C VAL A 113 -2.49 4.15 22.19
N ARG A 114 -3.09 3.35 21.28
CA ARG A 114 -3.42 1.96 21.59
C ARG A 114 -2.15 1.19 21.90
N SER A 115 -2.13 0.53 23.06
CA SER A 115 -1.02 -0.33 23.45
C SER A 115 -1.05 -1.61 22.63
N THR A 116 0.02 -1.86 21.86
CA THR A 116 0.23 -3.13 21.16
C THR A 116 1.55 -3.76 21.58
N PRO A 117 1.70 -5.10 21.43
CA PRO A 117 2.97 -5.78 21.65
C PRO A 117 4.11 -5.26 20.76
N LEU A 118 3.78 -4.57 19.66
CA LEU A 118 4.75 -4.02 18.71
C LEU A 118 5.23 -2.61 19.08
N ASN A 119 4.59 -1.90 20.02
CA ASN A 119 4.98 -0.54 20.38
C ASN A 119 6.44 -0.46 20.86
N VAL A 120 6.87 -1.38 21.72
CA VAL A 120 8.25 -1.41 22.24
C VAL A 120 9.25 -1.79 21.14
N PRO A 121 9.06 -2.87 20.35
CA PRO A 121 9.92 -3.16 19.20
C PRO A 121 10.05 -2.01 18.20
N ILE A 122 8.94 -1.33 17.87
CA ILE A 122 8.94 -0.17 16.96
C ILE A 122 9.76 0.97 17.57
N LEU A 123 9.53 1.30 18.85
CA LEU A 123 10.27 2.37 19.53
C LEU A 123 11.77 2.06 19.59
N LEU A 124 12.15 0.84 19.94
CA LEU A 124 13.55 0.42 19.97
C LEU A 124 14.18 0.48 18.58
N PHE A 125 13.45 0.09 17.53
CA PHE A 125 13.92 0.19 16.15
C PHE A 125 14.14 1.65 15.73
N VAL A 126 13.20 2.55 16.02
CA VAL A 126 13.32 3.98 15.71
C VAL A 126 14.48 4.61 16.47
N ILE A 127 14.67 4.27 17.75
CA ILE A 127 15.81 4.75 18.55
C ILE A 127 17.13 4.23 17.96
N ALA A 128 17.22 2.93 17.65
CA ALA A 128 18.43 2.34 17.08
C ALA A 128 18.77 2.96 15.71
N ALA A 129 17.77 3.15 14.85
CA ALA A 129 17.91 3.84 13.58
C ALA A 129 18.39 5.28 13.79
N GLY A 130 17.76 6.03 14.70
CA GLY A 130 18.16 7.40 15.03
C GLY A 130 19.60 7.50 15.53
N ILE A 131 20.02 6.64 16.45
CA ILE A 131 21.40 6.60 16.95
C ILE A 131 22.37 6.25 15.83
N SER A 132 22.05 5.24 15.01
CA SER A 132 22.90 4.85 13.89
C SER A 132 23.04 5.97 12.85
N THR A 133 21.95 6.67 12.55
CA THR A 133 21.94 7.80 11.62
C THR A 133 22.72 8.99 12.17
N LEU A 134 22.55 9.33 13.45
CA LEU A 134 23.32 10.39 14.12
C LEU A 134 24.82 10.07 14.14
N GLY A 135 25.19 8.80 14.38
CA GLY A 135 26.57 8.33 14.27
C GLY A 135 27.13 8.48 12.86
N GLY A 136 26.32 8.19 11.83
CA GLY A 136 26.69 8.39 10.42
C GLY A 136 26.86 9.86 10.03
N ILE A 137 26.04 10.75 10.58
CA ILE A 137 26.16 12.21 10.39
C ILE A 137 27.42 12.76 11.09
N ALA A 138 27.74 12.25 12.28
CA ALA A 138 28.90 12.70 13.06
C ALA A 138 30.25 12.35 12.40
N LEU A 139 30.27 11.35 11.50
CA LEU A 139 31.46 10.98 10.73
C LEU A 139 31.52 11.83 9.44
N PRO A 140 32.57 12.63 9.23
CA PRO A 140 32.70 13.47 8.04
C PRO A 140 32.57 12.65 6.74
N TYR A 141 31.81 13.17 5.77
CA TYR A 141 31.63 12.63 4.41
C TYR A 141 30.85 11.31 4.27
N PHE A 142 30.21 10.81 5.33
CA PHE A 142 29.42 9.56 5.23
C PHE A 142 27.95 9.78 4.86
N VAL A 143 27.28 10.75 5.50
CA VAL A 143 25.84 10.95 5.34
C VAL A 143 25.50 12.43 5.35
N ASP A 144 24.73 12.88 4.36
CA ASP A 144 24.17 14.22 4.36
C ASP A 144 23.05 14.33 5.43
N PRO A 145 23.07 15.35 6.32
CA PRO A 145 22.09 15.47 7.39
C PRO A 145 20.65 15.63 6.90
N VAL A 146 20.44 16.29 5.76
CA VAL A 146 19.10 16.52 5.20
C VAL A 146 18.57 15.22 4.62
N GLU A 147 19.39 14.50 3.85
CA GLU A 147 19.04 13.18 3.31
C GLU A 147 18.69 12.18 4.44
N ALA A 148 19.52 12.14 5.48
CA ALA A 148 19.27 11.35 6.68
C ALA A 148 17.91 11.65 7.33
N ALA A 149 17.56 12.94 7.46
CA ALA A 149 16.28 13.35 8.05
C ALA A 149 15.09 12.86 7.21
N PHE A 150 15.16 12.95 5.88
CA PHE A 150 14.11 12.44 4.99
C PHE A 150 13.94 10.92 5.10
N TYR A 151 15.03 10.15 5.16
CA TYR A 151 14.94 8.69 5.31
C TYR A 151 14.38 8.26 6.66
N VAL A 152 14.78 8.93 7.74
CA VAL A 152 14.19 8.69 9.08
C VAL A 152 12.72 9.09 9.10
N GLY A 153 12.35 10.18 8.41
CA GLY A 153 10.97 10.60 8.20
C GLY A 153 10.13 9.50 7.56
N LYS A 154 10.58 8.96 6.41
CA LYS A 154 9.88 7.84 5.73
C LYS A 154 9.76 6.60 6.62
N LEU A 155 10.76 6.34 7.45
CA LEU A 155 10.69 5.23 8.41
C LEU A 155 9.59 5.45 9.46
N ILE A 156 9.44 6.68 9.96
CA ILE A 156 8.39 7.04 10.91
C ILE A 156 7.01 6.96 10.24
N GLU A 157 6.88 7.47 9.01
CA GLU A 157 5.66 7.38 8.20
C GLU A 157 5.21 5.92 8.01
N PHE A 158 6.14 5.01 7.71
CA PHE A 158 5.86 3.58 7.61
C PHE A 158 5.21 3.01 8.89
N PHE A 159 5.74 3.35 10.07
CA PHE A 159 5.15 2.92 11.34
C PHE A 159 3.83 3.63 11.65
N ALA A 160 3.64 4.87 11.18
CA ALA A 160 2.37 5.58 11.35
C ALA A 160 1.21 4.84 10.67
N VAL A 161 1.43 4.27 9.47
CA VAL A 161 0.42 3.44 8.79
C VAL A 161 -0.04 2.26 9.66
N TYR A 162 0.90 1.60 10.36
CA TYR A 162 0.57 0.53 11.31
C TYR A 162 -0.34 1.04 12.43
N PHE A 163 0.00 2.17 13.06
CA PHE A 163 -0.81 2.74 14.13
C PHE A 163 -2.20 3.16 13.65
N PHE A 164 -2.32 3.67 12.43
CA PHE A 164 -3.62 3.97 11.85
C PHE A 164 -4.45 2.70 11.63
N ALA A 165 -3.86 1.64 11.08
CA ALA A 165 -4.56 0.37 10.92
C ALA A 165 -5.07 -0.16 12.27
N VAL A 166 -4.23 -0.15 13.32
CA VAL A 166 -4.62 -0.58 14.67
C VAL A 166 -5.71 0.29 15.29
N HIS A 167 -5.68 1.60 15.04
CA HIS A 167 -6.61 2.54 15.67
C HIS A 167 -7.98 2.56 14.99
N PHE A 168 -8.03 2.49 13.66
CA PHE A 168 -9.27 2.69 12.90
C PHE A 168 -9.96 1.40 12.45
N ILE A 169 -9.22 0.29 12.35
CA ILE A 169 -9.80 -1.02 12.01
C ILE A 169 -10.24 -1.70 13.31
N GLU A 170 -11.36 -1.24 13.84
CA GLU A 170 -11.93 -1.75 15.11
C GLU A 170 -12.92 -2.91 14.89
N ASP A 171 -13.61 -2.89 13.75
CA ASP A 171 -14.69 -3.83 13.43
C ASP A 171 -14.31 -4.77 12.29
N GLU A 172 -14.86 -5.98 12.33
CA GLU A 172 -14.71 -6.96 11.25
C GLU A 172 -15.20 -6.42 9.90
N LYS A 173 -16.29 -5.63 9.90
CA LYS A 173 -16.80 -4.99 8.68
C LYS A 173 -15.78 -4.04 8.05
N ARG A 174 -15.08 -3.25 8.86
CA ARG A 174 -14.05 -2.32 8.41
C ARG A 174 -12.85 -3.09 7.85
N LEU A 175 -12.46 -4.17 8.54
CA LEU A 175 -11.42 -5.07 8.06
C LEU A 175 -11.73 -5.62 6.67
N HIS A 176 -12.95 -6.16 6.47
CA HIS A 176 -13.38 -6.68 5.16
C HIS A 176 -13.40 -5.60 4.09
N LEU A 177 -13.83 -4.37 4.42
CA LEU A 177 -13.80 -3.24 3.48
C LEU A 177 -12.37 -2.91 3.04
N PHE A 178 -11.43 -2.77 3.98
CA PHE A 178 -10.04 -2.43 3.67
C PHE A 178 -9.30 -3.55 2.94
N LEU A 179 -9.55 -4.81 3.30
CA LEU A 179 -9.04 -5.97 2.56
C LEU A 179 -9.61 -6.01 1.14
N GLY A 180 -10.92 -5.81 0.98
CA GLY A 180 -11.56 -5.74 -0.33
C GLY A 180 -10.98 -4.62 -1.19
N LEU A 181 -10.74 -3.45 -0.61
CA LEU A 181 -10.12 -2.33 -1.29
C LEU A 181 -8.67 -2.63 -1.69
N PHE A 182 -7.87 -3.21 -0.79
CA PHE A 182 -6.51 -3.62 -1.08
C PHE A 182 -6.44 -4.62 -2.23
N LEU A 183 -7.33 -5.62 -2.26
CA LEU A 183 -7.40 -6.60 -3.34
C LEU A 183 -7.89 -5.98 -4.66
N LEU A 184 -8.82 -5.01 -4.60
CA LEU A 184 -9.30 -4.28 -5.77
C LEU A 184 -8.17 -3.45 -6.39
N VAL A 185 -7.45 -2.69 -5.56
CA VAL A 185 -6.26 -1.94 -5.99
C VAL A 185 -5.24 -2.92 -6.56
N GLY A 186 -5.00 -4.04 -5.87
CA GLY A 186 -4.10 -5.10 -6.30
C GLY A 186 -4.44 -5.68 -7.67
N ALA A 187 -5.72 -5.91 -7.95
CA ALA A 187 -6.17 -6.34 -9.26
C ALA A 187 -5.95 -5.26 -10.34
N ALA A 188 -6.31 -4.01 -10.03
CA ALA A 188 -6.18 -2.89 -10.97
C ALA A 188 -4.71 -2.64 -11.37
N VAL A 189 -3.80 -2.59 -10.41
CA VAL A 189 -2.37 -2.39 -10.68
C VAL A 189 -1.75 -3.60 -11.36
N SER A 190 -2.23 -4.81 -11.09
CA SER A 190 -1.78 -6.01 -11.82
C SER A 190 -2.18 -5.94 -13.29
N LEU A 191 -3.42 -5.51 -13.59
CA LEU A 191 -3.88 -5.30 -14.96
C LEU A 191 -3.11 -4.20 -15.68
N TYR A 192 -2.81 -3.08 -14.99
CA TYR A 192 -1.96 -2.02 -15.52
C TYR A 192 -0.52 -2.52 -15.79
N GLY A 193 0.02 -3.33 -14.90
CA GLY A 193 1.32 -3.98 -15.11
C GLY A 193 1.30 -4.85 -16.38
N LEU A 194 0.24 -5.63 -16.57
CA LEU A 194 0.07 -6.48 -17.74
C LEU A 194 -0.12 -5.69 -19.04
N SER A 195 -0.72 -4.50 -19.02
CA SER A 195 -0.84 -3.68 -20.23
C SER A 195 0.51 -3.17 -20.74
N GLN A 196 1.56 -3.15 -19.91
CA GLN A 196 2.92 -2.78 -20.32
C GLN A 196 3.67 -3.95 -21.00
N VAL A 197 3.10 -5.17 -21.00
CA VAL A 197 3.77 -6.36 -21.55
C VAL A 197 3.95 -6.21 -23.05
N GLY A 198 5.20 -6.31 -23.50
CA GLY A 198 5.59 -6.11 -24.90
C GLY A 198 6.13 -4.72 -25.20
N GLU A 199 5.83 -3.73 -24.35
CA GLU A 199 6.38 -2.37 -24.46
C GLU A 199 7.64 -2.19 -23.60
N VAL A 200 7.65 -2.78 -22.40
CA VAL A 200 8.77 -2.68 -21.45
C VAL A 200 9.39 -4.04 -21.16
N ARG A 201 10.68 -4.03 -20.82
CA ARG A 201 11.40 -5.25 -20.44
C ARG A 201 10.96 -5.82 -19.09
N ARG A 202 10.59 -4.94 -18.15
CA ARG A 202 10.15 -5.30 -16.80
C ARG A 202 8.98 -4.40 -16.44
N ILE A 203 7.85 -5.01 -16.08
CA ILE A 203 6.66 -4.23 -15.74
C ILE A 203 6.79 -3.61 -14.35
N THR A 204 6.11 -2.48 -14.15
CA THR A 204 6.18 -1.67 -12.92
C THR A 204 4.81 -1.20 -12.47
N ALA A 205 4.72 -0.66 -11.24
CA ALA A 205 3.50 -0.04 -10.77
C ALA A 205 3.20 1.26 -11.56
N PRO A 206 1.93 1.69 -11.61
CA PRO A 206 1.59 2.97 -12.22
C PRO A 206 2.22 4.13 -11.45
N PHE A 207 2.52 5.21 -12.17
CA PHE A 207 3.03 6.46 -11.59
C PHE A 207 4.36 6.34 -10.82
N GLU A 208 5.13 5.26 -11.03
CA GLU A 208 6.54 5.23 -10.64
C GLU A 208 7.31 6.30 -11.42
N GLY A 209 8.23 7.00 -10.74
CA GLY A 209 8.98 8.13 -11.30
C GLY A 209 9.94 7.74 -12.44
N SER A 210 10.95 8.58 -12.68
CA SER A 210 11.87 8.39 -13.82
C SER A 210 12.70 7.10 -13.77
N VAL A 211 12.78 6.44 -12.61
CA VAL A 211 13.50 5.18 -12.42
C VAL A 211 12.48 4.09 -12.05
N PRO A 212 12.22 3.12 -12.94
CA PRO A 212 11.30 2.02 -12.65
C PRO A 212 11.82 1.11 -11.53
N GLU A 213 10.92 0.68 -10.65
CA GLU A 213 11.17 -0.21 -9.51
C GLU A 213 10.38 -1.54 -9.57
N PRO A 214 10.63 -2.42 -10.55
CA PRO A 214 9.88 -3.68 -10.68
C PRO A 214 9.97 -4.62 -9.46
N ASN A 215 10.99 -4.44 -8.61
CA ASN A 215 11.14 -5.22 -7.38
C ASN A 215 10.14 -4.79 -6.30
N THR A 216 9.88 -3.49 -6.17
CA THR A 216 8.90 -2.93 -5.25
C THR A 216 7.51 -3.42 -5.66
N PHE A 217 7.19 -3.32 -6.94
CA PHE A 217 5.95 -3.85 -7.51
C PHE A 217 5.82 -5.37 -7.32
N GLY A 218 6.89 -6.14 -7.56
CA GLY A 218 6.89 -7.59 -7.34
C GLY A 218 6.65 -7.99 -5.87
N GLY A 219 7.19 -7.22 -4.91
CA GLY A 219 6.90 -7.42 -3.48
C GLY A 219 5.42 -7.21 -3.13
N TYR A 220 4.82 -6.17 -3.72
CA TYR A 220 3.39 -5.89 -3.56
C TYR A 220 2.53 -7.01 -4.15
N LEU A 221 2.80 -7.44 -5.39
CA LEU A 221 2.08 -8.55 -6.04
C LEU A 221 2.18 -9.86 -5.23
N MET A 222 3.34 -10.14 -4.65
CA MET A 222 3.50 -11.29 -3.74
C MET A 222 2.53 -11.22 -2.57
N THR A 223 2.34 -10.04 -1.97
CA THR A 223 1.41 -9.84 -0.85
C THR A 223 -0.05 -10.04 -1.29
N VAL A 224 -0.42 -9.54 -2.48
CA VAL A 224 -1.75 -9.79 -3.07
C VAL A 224 -2.01 -11.29 -3.26
N ILE A 225 -1.05 -12.02 -3.82
CA ILE A 225 -1.14 -13.48 -4.00
C ILE A 225 -1.22 -14.19 -2.65
N GLY A 226 -0.41 -13.77 -1.68
CA GLY A 226 -0.36 -14.33 -0.33
C GLY A 226 -1.63 -14.15 0.49
N LEU A 227 -2.45 -13.14 0.16
CA LEU A 227 -3.79 -12.98 0.73
C LEU A 227 -4.83 -13.78 -0.07
N CYS A 228 -4.79 -13.70 -1.40
CA CYS A 228 -5.81 -14.32 -2.25
C CYS A 228 -5.81 -15.85 -2.15
N ILE A 229 -4.65 -16.51 -2.18
CA ILE A 229 -4.59 -17.98 -2.22
C ILE A 229 -5.15 -18.59 -0.92
N PRO A 230 -4.70 -18.22 0.29
CA PRO A 230 -5.29 -18.76 1.52
C PRO A 230 -6.79 -18.46 1.64
N PHE A 231 -7.22 -17.24 1.33
CA PHE A 231 -8.64 -16.89 1.37
C PHE A 231 -9.47 -17.73 0.38
N ALA A 232 -8.93 -18.03 -0.81
CA ALA A 232 -9.59 -18.91 -1.77
C ALA A 232 -9.68 -20.37 -1.28
N VAL A 233 -8.64 -20.86 -0.59
CA VAL A 233 -8.60 -22.22 -0.03
C VAL A 233 -9.63 -22.39 1.08
N PHE A 234 -9.79 -21.39 1.95
CA PHE A 234 -10.64 -21.52 3.14
C PHE A 234 -12.06 -20.96 2.99
N THR A 235 -12.34 -20.17 1.96
CA THR A 235 -13.69 -19.62 1.78
C THR A 235 -14.72 -20.72 1.43
N PRO A 236 -15.91 -20.72 2.07
CA PRO A 236 -16.98 -21.64 1.71
C PRO A 236 -17.71 -21.22 0.42
N TYR A 237 -17.55 -19.96 -0.02
CA TYR A 237 -18.30 -19.40 -1.14
C TYR A 237 -17.57 -19.61 -2.46
N ALA A 238 -18.17 -20.39 -3.37
CA ALA A 238 -17.57 -20.70 -4.67
C ALA A 238 -17.29 -19.46 -5.53
N SER A 239 -18.23 -18.51 -5.58
CA SER A 239 -18.06 -17.25 -6.34
C SER A 239 -16.86 -16.44 -5.85
N LEU A 240 -16.72 -16.29 -4.53
CA LEU A 240 -15.59 -15.60 -3.93
C LEU A 240 -14.28 -16.36 -4.16
N ARG A 241 -14.30 -17.70 -4.09
CA ARG A 241 -13.13 -18.52 -4.43
C ARG A 241 -12.65 -18.26 -5.86
N PHE A 242 -13.55 -18.28 -6.84
CA PHE A 242 -13.20 -18.00 -8.24
C PHE A 242 -12.66 -16.58 -8.42
N LEU A 243 -13.28 -15.59 -7.78
CA LEU A 243 -12.80 -14.20 -7.81
C LEU A 243 -11.37 -14.08 -7.25
N LEU A 244 -11.11 -14.66 -6.08
CA LEU A 244 -9.79 -14.62 -5.44
C LEU A 244 -8.72 -15.35 -6.26
N LEU A 245 -9.06 -16.51 -6.83
CA LEU A 245 -8.15 -17.23 -7.73
C LEU A 245 -7.89 -16.46 -9.03
N ALA A 246 -8.88 -15.75 -9.57
CA ALA A 246 -8.71 -14.89 -10.74
C ALA A 246 -7.76 -13.72 -10.42
N ILE A 247 -7.97 -13.02 -9.29
CA ILE A 247 -7.07 -11.94 -8.86
C ILE A 247 -5.65 -12.49 -8.63
N ALA A 248 -5.51 -13.63 -7.94
CA ALA A 248 -4.21 -14.27 -7.74
C ALA A 248 -3.55 -14.66 -9.08
N GLY A 249 -4.31 -15.16 -10.04
CA GLY A 249 -3.83 -15.51 -11.37
C GLY A 249 -3.30 -14.29 -12.13
N ILE A 250 -4.06 -13.20 -12.16
CA ILE A 250 -3.66 -11.94 -12.79
C ILE A 250 -2.39 -11.38 -12.12
N ALA A 251 -2.37 -11.32 -10.78
CA ALA A 251 -1.22 -10.85 -10.02
C ALA A 251 0.01 -11.74 -10.21
N PHE A 252 -0.19 -13.05 -10.33
CA PHE A 252 0.88 -14.01 -10.60
C PHE A 252 1.46 -13.85 -12.01
N THR A 253 0.61 -13.67 -13.02
CA THR A 253 1.07 -13.36 -14.38
C THR A 253 1.85 -12.05 -14.40
N ALA A 254 1.36 -11.00 -13.74
CA ALA A 254 2.09 -9.75 -13.60
C ALA A 254 3.45 -9.97 -12.92
N LEU A 255 3.48 -10.74 -11.83
CA LEU A 255 4.71 -11.03 -11.08
C LEU A 255 5.78 -11.66 -11.98
N LEU A 256 5.41 -12.57 -12.88
CA LEU A 256 6.35 -13.19 -13.82
C LEU A 256 7.05 -12.14 -14.71
N TYR A 257 6.32 -11.13 -15.19
CA TYR A 257 6.86 -10.05 -16.02
C TYR A 257 7.62 -8.97 -15.24
N THR A 258 7.58 -8.97 -13.90
CA THR A 258 8.47 -8.10 -13.09
C THR A 258 9.93 -8.57 -13.14
N LEU A 259 10.15 -9.85 -13.46
CA LEU A 259 11.45 -10.52 -13.45
C LEU A 259 12.20 -10.35 -12.11
N SER A 260 11.49 -10.17 -10.99
CA SER A 260 12.11 -9.98 -9.68
C SER A 260 12.49 -11.32 -9.04
N ARG A 261 13.79 -11.63 -9.03
CA ARG A 261 14.35 -12.83 -8.39
C ARG A 261 14.01 -12.90 -6.90
N ALA A 262 14.05 -11.77 -6.22
CA ALA A 262 13.71 -11.68 -4.80
C ALA A 262 12.25 -12.07 -4.56
N SER A 263 11.32 -11.56 -5.37
CA SER A 263 9.89 -11.87 -5.23
C SER A 263 9.58 -13.34 -5.55
N PHE A 264 10.29 -13.98 -6.49
CA PHE A 264 10.13 -15.42 -6.73
C PHE A 264 10.58 -16.26 -5.53
N ILE A 265 11.73 -15.94 -4.93
CA ILE A 265 12.22 -16.62 -3.72
C ILE A 265 11.24 -16.38 -2.56
N ALA A 266 10.73 -15.16 -2.42
CA ALA A 266 9.75 -14.83 -1.40
C ALA A 266 8.45 -15.61 -1.58
N LEU A 267 7.98 -15.81 -2.82
CA LEU A 267 6.80 -16.62 -3.13
C LEU A 267 7.01 -18.11 -2.75
N VAL A 268 8.20 -18.66 -3.03
CA VAL A 268 8.58 -20.01 -2.57
C VAL A 268 8.49 -20.11 -1.05
N GLY A 269 9.13 -19.18 -0.33
CA GLY A 269 9.11 -19.15 1.13
C GLY A 269 7.69 -19.03 1.68
N MET A 270 6.87 -18.16 1.08
CA MET A 270 5.47 -17.98 1.41
C MET A 270 4.68 -19.29 1.30
N PHE A 271 4.77 -20.00 0.17
CA PHE A 271 4.07 -21.28 0.00
C PHE A 271 4.53 -22.37 0.98
N ILE A 272 5.83 -22.45 1.27
CA ILE A 272 6.36 -23.40 2.25
C ILE A 272 5.77 -23.13 3.64
N VAL A 273 5.89 -21.89 4.13
CA VAL A 273 5.39 -21.48 5.45
C VAL A 273 3.88 -21.70 5.53
N LEU A 274 3.15 -21.23 4.53
CA LEU A 274 1.70 -21.36 4.49
C LEU A 274 1.27 -22.84 4.40
N GLY A 275 1.95 -23.67 3.62
CA GLY A 275 1.69 -25.11 3.53
C GLY A 275 1.97 -25.86 4.83
N MET A 276 3.02 -25.47 5.56
CA MET A 276 3.34 -26.02 6.89
C MET A 276 2.30 -25.62 7.95
N LEU A 277 1.91 -24.34 7.98
CA LEU A 277 0.98 -23.81 8.98
C LEU A 277 -0.44 -24.35 8.80
N THR A 278 -0.90 -24.42 7.54
CA THR A 278 -2.27 -24.84 7.24
C THR A 278 -2.46 -26.34 7.15
N LYS A 279 -1.37 -27.10 6.97
CA LYS A 279 -1.37 -28.54 6.67
C LYS A 279 -2.26 -28.92 5.47
N SER A 280 -2.57 -27.96 4.60
CA SER A 280 -3.51 -28.14 3.49
C SER A 280 -2.79 -28.73 2.26
N ARG A 281 -3.28 -29.86 1.76
CA ARG A 281 -2.77 -30.47 0.51
C ARG A 281 -2.91 -29.52 -0.69
N MET A 282 -3.92 -28.64 -0.68
CA MET A 282 -4.14 -27.67 -1.75
C MET A 282 -3.03 -26.62 -1.85
N MET A 283 -2.37 -26.30 -0.74
CA MET A 283 -1.31 -25.30 -0.72
C MET A 283 0.02 -25.88 -1.20
N TRP A 284 0.26 -27.16 -0.95
CA TRP A 284 1.32 -27.91 -1.60
C TRP A 284 1.07 -28.08 -3.10
N LEU A 285 -0.18 -28.31 -3.53
CA LEU A 285 -0.52 -28.33 -4.96
C LEU A 285 -0.24 -26.98 -5.63
N ALA A 286 -0.65 -25.87 -5.02
CA ALA A 286 -0.34 -24.53 -5.53
C ALA A 286 1.17 -24.28 -5.65
N PHE A 287 1.95 -24.73 -4.65
CA PHE A 287 3.41 -24.69 -4.68
C PHE A 287 4.01 -25.46 -5.87
N PHE A 288 3.56 -26.69 -6.11
CA PHE A 288 4.08 -27.50 -7.23
C PHE A 288 3.69 -26.92 -8.60
N ILE A 289 2.47 -26.39 -8.75
CA ILE A 289 2.05 -25.69 -9.97
C ILE A 289 2.96 -24.50 -10.24
N PHE A 290 3.26 -23.71 -9.20
CA PHE A 290 4.20 -22.59 -9.31
C PHE A 290 5.57 -23.02 -9.82
N LEU A 291 6.17 -24.07 -9.23
CA LEU A 291 7.48 -24.56 -9.65
C LEU A 291 7.51 -25.06 -11.10
N LEU A 292 6.42 -25.69 -11.56
CA LEU A 292 6.29 -26.14 -12.95
C LEU A 292 6.25 -24.96 -13.92
N VAL A 293 5.42 -23.96 -13.63
CA VAL A 293 5.30 -22.76 -14.48
C VAL A 293 6.61 -21.97 -14.50
N HIS A 294 7.29 -21.84 -13.36
CA HIS A 294 8.57 -21.13 -13.28
C HIS A 294 9.64 -21.74 -14.21
N ARG A 295 9.72 -23.07 -14.31
CA ARG A 295 10.67 -23.76 -15.20
C ARG A 295 10.39 -23.60 -16.69
N VAL A 296 9.19 -23.20 -17.07
CA VAL A 296 8.80 -23.05 -18.49
C VAL A 296 9.10 -21.63 -19.00
N ILE A 297 9.23 -20.65 -18.09
CA ILE A 297 9.30 -19.22 -18.43
C ILE A 297 10.74 -18.67 -18.38
N LEU A 298 11.73 -19.48 -17.97
CA LEU A 298 13.15 -19.17 -17.95
C LEU A 298 13.97 -20.31 -18.57
#